data_AF-A0A7Y5GTI6-F1
#
_entry.id   AF-A0A7Y5GTI6-F1
#
_cell.length_a   1.000
_cell.length_b   1.000
_cell.length_c   1.000
_cell.angle_alpha   90.00
_cell.angle_beta   90.00
_cell.angle_gamma   90.00
#
_symmetry.space_group_name_H-M   'P 1'
#
loop_
_entity.id
_entity.type
_entity.pdbx_description
1 polymer ?
#
loop_
_entity_poly.entity_id
_entity_poly.type
_entity_poly.pdbx_seq_one_letter_code
_entity_poly.pdbx_strand_id
1 'polypeptide(L)'
;MAGLDQKTEPTKKGNDQEQSDLDPYKVAEGQLTFDVEGSEGGRFHSRVLHVPGSSSGVTIGRGYDMKERSREEVIGHLEGAGVSPSLAGKIAGGAGLVGQPAKDFVKENKDIEITPEQQQVLFSVVYDEKESYAAGRLKKWSGTDLSATDPVIRDLIVDLFYRGDMTKKKWEDNDFKTIVENKDYDRLLTLLQTRTLWGNVDTNRYTKRIEYIQNRGNQGGKAGGEQKPAGETTEATKPDTQKEATTPKAPTAGKSLQGSVGAGGKNLTGDIFLVQQQLSDRGISVGKIDGKIGSKTIGAIERFQSTFMTHPDGRIDVGGNTQKKLFASKDPVNLSSPKTESTTTTKETTPKKADTKPESVTTPGDLSRVRSGVKLTPALVAGIRTVSPYLPSPTVVTSGLRSDEDQAALIHRYFQQKGGPATIKDVEARRQWLLGKGMKIARVGSSLHRTGLAFDLSGGSLSAIQSGVLKCAKEKTGEFKFSRTIFERANNCVHVELTG
;
A
#
# COMPACT_ATOMS: atom_id res chain seq x y z
N MET A 1 -19.48 -62.40 20.22
CA MET A 1 -18.90 -62.02 18.91
C MET A 1 -19.31 -60.60 18.62
N ALA A 2 -18.33 -59.71 18.53
CA ALA A 2 -18.52 -58.28 18.26
C ALA A 2 -18.76 -58.05 16.76
N GLY A 3 -19.84 -57.35 16.42
CA GLY A 3 -20.07 -56.82 15.08
C GLY A 3 -19.71 -55.34 15.07
N LEU A 4 -18.63 -55.00 14.37
CA LEU A 4 -18.15 -53.64 14.14
C LEU A 4 -18.95 -53.01 12.99
N ASP A 5 -19.80 -52.02 13.29
CA ASP A 5 -20.33 -51.10 12.28
C ASP A 5 -19.35 -49.93 12.09
N GLN A 6 -18.77 -49.87 10.89
CA GLN A 6 -17.89 -48.78 10.47
C GLN A 6 -18.74 -47.54 10.13
N LYS A 7 -18.59 -46.49 10.94
CA LYS A 7 -19.02 -45.13 10.59
C LYS A 7 -18.11 -44.59 9.49
N THR A 8 -18.67 -44.38 8.31
CA THR A 8 -18.08 -43.56 7.25
C THR A 8 -18.12 -42.09 7.65
N GLU A 9 -16.95 -41.47 7.83
CA GLU A 9 -16.78 -40.03 8.02
C GLU A 9 -17.13 -39.25 6.75
N PRO A 10 -17.78 -38.06 6.84
CA PRO A 10 -17.93 -37.18 5.69
C PRO A 10 -16.61 -36.42 5.44
N THR A 11 -16.09 -36.61 4.23
CA THR A 11 -14.95 -35.90 3.64
C THR A 11 -15.10 -34.38 3.78
N LYS A 12 -14.10 -33.74 4.40
CA LYS A 12 -13.93 -32.29 4.47
C LYS A 12 -13.94 -31.69 3.06
N LYS A 13 -14.87 -30.75 2.81
CA LYS A 13 -14.85 -29.87 1.65
C LYS A 13 -13.52 -29.11 1.60
N GLY A 14 -12.91 -29.13 0.42
CA GLY A 14 -11.70 -28.38 0.08
C GLY A 14 -11.88 -26.89 0.36
N ASN A 15 -10.82 -26.30 0.90
CA ASN A 15 -10.76 -24.92 1.30
C ASN A 15 -10.23 -24.11 0.11
N ASP A 16 -11.11 -23.78 -0.84
CA ASP A 16 -10.79 -22.88 -1.95
C ASP A 16 -10.95 -21.43 -1.49
N GLN A 17 -9.90 -20.90 -0.86
CA GLN A 17 -9.68 -19.47 -0.63
C GLN A 17 -8.21 -19.19 -0.91
N GLU A 18 -7.85 -19.08 -2.18
CA GLU A 18 -6.62 -18.37 -2.59
C GLU A 18 -6.88 -16.88 -2.30
N GLN A 19 -6.53 -16.47 -1.08
CA GLN A 19 -6.73 -15.14 -0.55
C GLN A 19 -5.64 -14.21 -1.10
N SER A 20 -6.05 -13.08 -1.70
CA SER A 20 -5.16 -12.07 -2.27
C SER A 20 -4.12 -11.58 -1.24
N ASP A 21 -2.84 -11.52 -1.63
CA ASP A 21 -1.68 -11.04 -0.84
C ASP A 21 -1.73 -9.53 -0.44
N LEU A 22 -2.88 -8.86 -0.53
CA LEU A 22 -3.05 -7.45 -0.18
C LEU A 22 -3.67 -7.31 1.21
N ASP A 23 -3.01 -6.59 2.12
CA ASP A 23 -3.56 -6.25 3.43
C ASP A 23 -4.74 -5.26 3.25
N PRO A 24 -5.99 -5.66 3.54
CA PRO A 24 -7.17 -4.81 3.34
C PRO A 24 -7.24 -3.63 4.32
N TYR A 25 -6.34 -3.60 5.32
CA TYR A 25 -6.21 -2.49 6.25
C TYR A 25 -5.08 -1.51 5.88
N LYS A 26 -4.46 -1.71 4.71
CA LYS A 26 -3.47 -0.78 4.15
C LYS A 26 -4.02 -0.08 2.92
N VAL A 27 -4.27 1.22 3.05
CA VAL A 27 -4.75 2.06 1.94
C VAL A 27 -3.58 2.78 1.30
N ALA A 28 -3.69 3.05 0.00
CA ALA A 28 -2.66 3.79 -0.73
C ALA A 28 -2.51 5.23 -0.22
N GLU A 29 -3.63 5.83 0.18
CA GLU A 29 -3.72 7.17 0.77
C GLU A 29 -4.82 7.19 1.82
N GLY A 30 -4.74 8.16 2.75
CA GLY A 30 -5.73 8.22 3.81
C GLY A 30 -5.47 7.27 4.96
N GLN A 31 -4.27 6.72 5.14
CA GLN A 31 -4.04 5.70 6.16
C GLN A 31 -4.37 6.23 7.56
N LEU A 32 -4.01 7.48 7.85
CA LEU A 32 -4.38 8.11 9.12
C LEU A 32 -5.90 8.13 9.29
N THR A 33 -6.63 8.65 8.30
CA THR A 33 -8.10 8.73 8.33
C THR A 33 -8.74 7.35 8.39
N PHE A 34 -8.25 6.39 7.60
CA PHE A 34 -8.72 5.02 7.57
C PHE A 34 -8.62 4.40 8.97
N ASP A 35 -7.48 4.54 9.64
CA ASP A 35 -7.24 3.96 10.96
C ASP A 35 -8.15 4.55 12.05
N VAL A 36 -8.58 5.81 11.91
CA VAL A 36 -9.38 6.52 12.94
C VAL A 36 -10.88 6.57 12.66
N GLU A 37 -11.34 6.32 11.42
CA GLU A 37 -12.75 6.40 11.03
C GLU A 37 -13.58 5.16 11.39
N GLY A 38 -12.95 4.06 11.78
CA GLY A 38 -13.71 2.84 12.10
C GLY A 38 -12.96 1.84 12.96
N SER A 39 -13.71 0.85 13.45
CA SER A 39 -13.16 -0.28 14.20
C SER A 39 -13.66 -1.62 13.66
N GLU A 40 -12.91 -2.67 13.97
CA GLU A 40 -13.29 -4.05 13.73
C GLU A 40 -13.85 -4.66 15.03
N GLY A 41 -15.01 -5.29 14.94
CA GLY A 41 -15.72 -5.84 16.09
C GLY A 41 -16.32 -4.79 17.05
N GLY A 42 -17.08 -5.30 18.03
CA GLY A 42 -17.71 -4.48 19.06
C GLY A 42 -18.84 -3.59 18.56
N ARG A 43 -19.27 -2.65 19.42
CA ARG A 43 -20.42 -1.75 19.16
C ARG A 43 -20.20 -0.81 17.97
N PHE A 44 -18.95 -0.49 17.66
CA PHE A 44 -18.56 0.48 16.62
C PHE A 44 -17.96 -0.21 15.39
N HIS A 45 -18.37 -1.46 15.14
CA HIS A 45 -17.90 -2.21 13.99
C HIS A 45 -18.30 -1.49 12.70
N SER A 46 -17.31 -1.13 11.88
CA SER A 46 -17.51 -0.24 10.74
C SER A 46 -18.14 -0.92 9.52
N ARG A 47 -17.95 -2.23 9.34
CA ARG A 47 -18.40 -2.98 8.15
C ARG A 47 -19.90 -3.27 8.11
N VAL A 48 -20.65 -2.88 9.13
CA VAL A 48 -22.12 -3.03 9.18
C VAL A 48 -22.81 -1.68 8.96
N LEU A 49 -24.08 -1.73 8.55
CA LEU A 49 -24.90 -0.54 8.38
C LEU A 49 -25.12 0.16 9.73
N HIS A 50 -24.98 1.49 9.74
CA HIS A 50 -25.20 2.31 10.93
C HIS A 50 -25.61 3.74 10.57
N VAL A 51 -26.05 4.51 11.57
CA VAL A 51 -26.34 5.95 11.44
C VAL A 51 -25.48 6.70 12.47
N PRO A 52 -24.39 7.37 12.05
CA PRO A 52 -23.42 7.99 12.97
C PRO A 52 -24.01 9.13 13.83
N GLY A 53 -25.04 9.81 13.34
CA GLY A 53 -25.65 10.96 13.99
C GLY A 53 -27.05 11.28 13.47
N SER A 54 -27.76 12.17 14.16
CA SER A 54 -29.15 12.52 13.83
C SER A 54 -29.33 13.21 12.47
N SER A 55 -28.28 13.84 11.94
CA SER A 55 -28.24 14.51 10.63
C SER A 55 -27.57 13.69 9.53
N SER A 56 -27.00 12.53 9.88
CA SER A 56 -26.34 11.59 8.97
C SER A 56 -27.35 10.68 8.27
N GLY A 57 -26.95 10.13 7.13
CA GLY A 57 -27.70 9.08 6.46
C GLY A 57 -27.27 7.69 6.91
N VAL A 58 -27.78 6.69 6.19
CA VAL A 58 -27.28 5.31 6.31
C VAL A 58 -25.81 5.27 5.88
N THR A 59 -24.94 4.76 6.74
CA THR A 59 -23.49 4.68 6.53
C THR A 59 -23.03 3.22 6.59
N ILE A 60 -22.06 2.85 5.75
CA ILE A 60 -21.36 1.56 5.82
C ILE A 60 -19.85 1.77 5.67
N GLY A 61 -19.07 0.88 6.25
CA GLY A 61 -17.61 0.98 6.22
C GLY A 61 -17.09 2.22 6.97
N ARG A 62 -15.91 2.68 6.56
CA ARG A 62 -15.23 3.84 7.15
C ARG A 62 -15.71 5.13 6.48
N GLY A 63 -16.95 5.52 6.78
CA GLY A 63 -17.52 6.81 6.42
C GLY A 63 -18.21 6.93 5.05
N TYR A 64 -18.58 5.82 4.41
CA TYR A 64 -19.39 5.85 3.20
C TYR A 64 -20.87 6.10 3.54
N ASP A 65 -21.25 7.37 3.61
CA ASP A 65 -22.61 7.86 3.93
C ASP A 65 -23.49 7.96 2.67
N MET A 66 -24.73 7.48 2.71
CA MET A 66 -25.59 7.38 1.53
C MET A 66 -26.61 8.53 1.40
N LYS A 67 -26.56 9.55 2.27
CA LYS A 67 -27.54 10.64 2.32
C LYS A 67 -27.61 11.46 1.03
N GLU A 68 -26.47 11.90 0.53
CA GLU A 68 -26.36 12.80 -0.62
C GLU A 68 -26.09 12.03 -1.93
N ARG A 69 -26.27 10.70 -1.91
CA ARG A 69 -25.98 9.81 -3.04
C ARG A 69 -27.28 9.23 -3.59
N SER A 70 -27.38 9.16 -4.92
CA SER A 70 -28.46 8.43 -5.58
C SER A 70 -28.31 6.91 -5.37
N ARG A 71 -29.41 6.18 -5.57
CA ARG A 71 -29.41 4.72 -5.50
C ARG A 71 -28.43 4.12 -6.51
N GLU A 72 -28.38 4.68 -7.71
CA GLU A 72 -27.53 4.24 -8.81
C GLU A 72 -26.05 4.44 -8.49
N GLU A 73 -25.68 5.59 -7.92
CA GLU A 73 -24.31 5.84 -7.43
C GLU A 73 -23.91 4.84 -6.34
N VAL A 74 -24.82 4.57 -5.39
CA VAL A 74 -24.55 3.60 -4.31
C VAL A 74 -24.34 2.20 -4.88
N ILE A 75 -25.16 1.75 -5.82
CA ILE A 75 -24.97 0.47 -6.51
C ILE A 75 -23.61 0.44 -7.22
N GLY A 76 -23.29 1.48 -8.00
CA GLY A 76 -22.03 1.56 -8.75
C GLY A 76 -20.79 1.45 -7.85
N HIS A 77 -20.75 2.18 -6.74
CA HIS A 77 -19.63 2.11 -5.79
C HIS A 77 -19.54 0.75 -5.09
N LEU A 78 -20.65 0.17 -4.66
CA LEU A 78 -20.67 -1.14 -3.99
C LEU A 78 -20.25 -2.26 -4.94
N GLU A 79 -20.79 -2.29 -6.15
CA GLU A 79 -20.40 -3.27 -7.16
C GLU A 79 -18.94 -3.08 -7.59
N GLY A 80 -18.45 -1.83 -7.64
CA GLY A 80 -17.04 -1.51 -7.86
C GLY A 80 -16.13 -2.01 -6.73
N ALA A 81 -16.63 -2.02 -5.49
CA ALA A 81 -15.99 -2.65 -4.34
C ALA A 81 -16.07 -4.19 -4.37
N GLY A 82 -16.77 -4.78 -5.33
CA GLY A 82 -16.95 -6.23 -5.45
C GLY A 82 -18.04 -6.80 -4.55
N VAL A 83 -19.02 -5.98 -4.15
CA VAL A 83 -20.30 -6.42 -3.55
C VAL A 83 -21.18 -7.01 -4.66
N SER A 84 -21.88 -8.11 -4.37
CA SER A 84 -22.75 -8.73 -5.38
C SER A 84 -23.91 -7.80 -5.75
N PRO A 85 -24.42 -7.82 -7.00
CA PRO A 85 -25.51 -6.94 -7.43
C PRO A 85 -26.75 -7.02 -6.54
N SER A 86 -27.09 -8.23 -6.06
CA SER A 86 -28.22 -8.42 -5.14
C SER A 86 -28.01 -7.72 -3.80
N LEU A 87 -26.81 -7.86 -3.20
CA LEU A 87 -26.49 -7.21 -1.92
C LEU A 87 -26.33 -5.69 -2.10
N ALA A 88 -25.72 -5.25 -3.20
CA ALA A 88 -25.59 -3.84 -3.54
C ALA A 88 -26.96 -3.17 -3.70
N GLY A 89 -27.89 -3.82 -4.39
CA GLY A 89 -29.28 -3.35 -4.51
C GLY A 89 -30.03 -3.27 -3.19
N LYS A 90 -29.76 -4.19 -2.24
CA LYS A 90 -30.30 -4.12 -0.87
C LYS A 90 -29.73 -2.91 -0.13
N ILE A 91 -28.40 -2.78 -0.05
CA ILE A 91 -27.72 -1.67 0.64
C ILE A 91 -28.15 -0.32 0.07
N ALA A 92 -28.25 -0.20 -1.25
CA ALA A 92 -28.69 1.02 -1.92
C ALA A 92 -30.15 1.43 -1.61
N GLY A 93 -30.92 0.61 -0.89
CA GLY A 93 -32.19 1.01 -0.30
C GLY A 93 -32.05 2.11 0.76
N GLY A 94 -30.84 2.26 1.34
CA GLY A 94 -30.52 3.32 2.30
C GLY A 94 -30.20 4.68 1.67
N ALA A 95 -30.12 4.76 0.33
CA ALA A 95 -29.80 6.00 -0.38
C ALA A 95 -30.82 7.10 -0.09
N GLY A 96 -30.35 8.30 0.21
CA GLY A 96 -31.20 9.46 0.54
C GLY A 96 -31.89 9.39 1.90
N LEU A 97 -31.84 8.27 2.63
CA LEU A 97 -32.49 8.14 3.92
C LEU A 97 -31.72 8.91 5.00
N VAL A 98 -32.47 9.63 5.84
CA VAL A 98 -31.97 10.35 7.01
C VAL A 98 -32.92 10.16 8.20
N GLY A 99 -32.49 10.53 9.41
CA GLY A 99 -33.37 10.57 10.57
C GLY A 99 -33.96 9.21 10.93
N GLN A 100 -35.27 9.15 11.20
CA GLN A 100 -35.94 7.90 11.60
C GLN A 100 -35.98 6.85 10.48
N PRO A 101 -36.31 7.18 9.21
CA PRO A 101 -36.22 6.23 8.10
C PRO A 101 -34.86 5.53 7.98
N ALA A 102 -33.76 6.26 8.16
CA ALA A 102 -32.41 5.66 8.13
C ALA A 102 -32.20 4.65 9.28
N LYS A 103 -32.68 4.98 10.48
CA LYS A 103 -32.58 4.09 11.66
C LYS A 103 -33.40 2.82 11.47
N ASP A 104 -34.61 2.93 10.93
CA ASP A 104 -35.48 1.80 10.66
C ASP A 104 -34.87 0.88 9.61
N PHE A 105 -34.35 1.47 8.52
CA PHE A 105 -33.62 0.74 7.49
C PHE A 105 -32.43 -0.05 8.06
N VAL A 106 -31.60 0.57 8.90
CA VAL A 106 -30.48 -0.11 9.56
C VAL A 106 -30.96 -1.26 10.43
N LYS A 107 -32.05 -1.07 11.20
CA LYS A 107 -32.61 -2.09 12.09
C LYS A 107 -33.10 -3.32 11.30
N GLU A 108 -33.74 -3.09 10.16
CA GLU A 108 -34.25 -4.14 9.27
C GLU A 108 -33.12 -4.89 8.54
N ASN A 109 -31.97 -4.25 8.35
CA ASN A 109 -30.85 -4.78 7.56
C ASN A 109 -29.59 -5.04 8.41
N LYS A 110 -29.74 -5.31 9.71
CA LYS A 110 -28.64 -5.46 10.69
C LYS A 110 -27.63 -6.58 10.37
N ASP A 111 -28.03 -7.57 9.58
CA ASP A 111 -27.20 -8.74 9.23
C ASP A 111 -26.32 -8.48 7.99
N ILE A 112 -26.42 -7.28 7.38
CA ILE A 112 -25.56 -6.88 6.26
C ILE A 112 -24.19 -6.47 6.77
N GLU A 113 -23.16 -7.13 6.23
CA GLU A 113 -21.76 -6.84 6.50
C GLU A 113 -20.95 -6.92 5.18
N ILE A 114 -20.09 -5.93 4.94
CA ILE A 114 -19.14 -5.93 3.82
C ILE A 114 -17.79 -6.51 4.24
N THR A 115 -16.98 -7.01 3.30
CA THR A 115 -15.63 -7.51 3.61
C THR A 115 -14.64 -6.36 3.90
N PRO A 116 -13.51 -6.63 4.56
CA PRO A 116 -12.44 -5.63 4.72
C PRO A 116 -11.98 -5.00 3.39
N GLU A 117 -11.87 -5.79 2.33
CA GLU A 117 -11.48 -5.35 0.98
C GLU A 117 -12.56 -4.43 0.38
N GLN A 118 -13.84 -4.79 0.54
CA GLN A 118 -14.94 -3.94 0.09
C GLN A 118 -14.95 -2.59 0.84
N GLN A 119 -14.70 -2.60 2.14
CA GLN A 119 -14.58 -1.39 2.95
C GLN A 119 -13.42 -0.51 2.50
N GLN A 120 -12.26 -1.11 2.21
CA GLN A 120 -11.07 -0.41 1.71
C GLN A 120 -11.36 0.32 0.39
N VAL A 121 -12.07 -0.33 -0.53
CA VAL A 121 -12.45 0.28 -1.82
C VAL A 121 -13.46 1.41 -1.61
N LEU A 122 -14.50 1.21 -0.80
CA LEU A 122 -15.47 2.26 -0.50
C LEU A 122 -14.83 3.46 0.20
N PHE A 123 -13.89 3.22 1.12
CA PHE A 123 -13.15 4.29 1.77
C PHE A 123 -12.38 5.15 0.76
N SER A 124 -11.77 4.53 -0.24
CA SER A 124 -11.00 5.26 -1.26
C SER A 124 -11.87 6.24 -2.05
N VAL A 125 -13.15 5.89 -2.30
CA VAL A 125 -14.13 6.81 -2.90
C VAL A 125 -14.36 8.03 -2.01
N VAL A 126 -14.64 7.81 -0.72
CA VAL A 126 -14.92 8.90 0.22
C VAL A 126 -13.69 9.77 0.45
N TYR A 127 -12.51 9.16 0.52
CA TYR A 127 -11.26 9.87 0.70
C TYR A 127 -10.95 10.79 -0.48
N ASP A 128 -11.09 10.30 -1.72
CA ASP A 128 -10.87 11.10 -2.93
C ASP A 128 -11.83 12.31 -3.01
N GLU A 129 -13.11 12.13 -2.64
CA GLU A 129 -14.07 13.22 -2.54
C GLU A 129 -13.64 14.27 -1.51
N LYS A 130 -13.15 13.82 -0.35
CA LYS A 130 -12.69 14.71 0.73
C LYS A 130 -11.39 15.41 0.41
N GLU A 131 -10.45 14.74 -0.24
CA GLU A 131 -9.23 15.36 -0.76
C GLU A 131 -9.58 16.45 -1.78
N SER A 132 -10.51 16.19 -2.70
CA SER A 132 -10.97 17.16 -3.69
C SER A 132 -11.64 18.38 -3.03
N TYR A 133 -12.50 18.13 -2.03
CA TYR A 133 -13.13 19.20 -1.24
C TYR A 133 -12.09 20.05 -0.51
N ALA A 134 -11.11 19.41 0.16
CA ALA A 134 -10.02 20.09 0.86
C ALA A 134 -9.19 20.93 -0.12
N ALA A 135 -8.81 20.37 -1.28
CA ALA A 135 -8.05 21.07 -2.31
C ALA A 135 -8.78 22.33 -2.81
N GLY A 136 -10.09 22.23 -3.10
CA GLY A 136 -10.89 23.37 -3.52
C GLY A 136 -10.97 24.48 -2.47
N ARG A 137 -11.11 24.10 -1.19
CA ARG A 137 -11.11 25.05 -0.07
C ARG A 137 -9.76 25.76 0.08
N LEU A 138 -8.67 25.01 0.08
CA LEU A 138 -7.32 25.56 0.27
C LEU A 138 -6.88 26.46 -0.87
N LYS A 139 -7.21 26.08 -2.12
CA LYS A 139 -7.01 26.93 -3.30
C LYS A 139 -7.76 28.25 -3.17
N LYS A 140 -9.01 28.21 -2.70
CA LYS A 140 -9.82 29.42 -2.46
C LYS A 140 -9.28 30.27 -1.31
N TRP A 141 -8.78 29.66 -0.24
CA TRP A 141 -8.33 30.40 0.94
C TRP A 141 -6.95 31.04 0.76
N SER A 142 -6.05 30.37 0.05
CA SER A 142 -4.63 30.74 0.05
C SER A 142 -3.87 30.46 -1.25
N GLY A 143 -4.55 29.95 -2.28
CA GLY A 143 -3.90 29.48 -3.51
C GLY A 143 -3.10 28.18 -3.36
N THR A 144 -3.11 27.56 -2.17
CA THR A 144 -2.37 26.33 -1.89
C THR A 144 -2.87 25.17 -2.76
N ASP A 145 -1.95 24.54 -3.50
CA ASP A 145 -2.21 23.32 -4.25
C ASP A 145 -1.97 22.10 -3.37
N LEU A 146 -3.05 21.52 -2.84
CA LEU A 146 -2.98 20.35 -1.96
C LEU A 146 -2.28 19.15 -2.61
N SER A 147 -2.41 18.98 -3.93
CA SER A 147 -1.82 17.85 -4.65
C SER A 147 -0.28 17.93 -4.73
N ALA A 148 0.28 19.14 -4.63
CA ALA A 148 1.72 19.39 -4.63
C ALA A 148 2.36 19.26 -3.23
N THR A 149 1.55 19.13 -2.17
CA THR A 149 2.03 19.05 -0.78
C THR A 149 2.69 17.70 -0.48
N ASP A 150 3.49 17.66 0.59
CA ASP A 150 4.10 16.41 1.06
C ASP A 150 3.02 15.36 1.42
N PRO A 151 3.15 14.08 1.01
CA PRO A 151 2.12 13.07 1.24
C PRO A 151 1.70 12.90 2.71
N VAL A 152 2.64 13.00 3.67
CA VAL A 152 2.32 12.86 5.09
C VAL A 152 1.50 14.06 5.59
N ILE A 153 1.90 15.27 5.16
CA ILE A 153 1.18 16.50 5.49
C ILE A 153 -0.19 16.49 4.83
N ARG A 154 -0.26 16.07 3.56
CA ARG A 154 -1.51 15.94 2.81
C ARG A 154 -2.50 15.05 3.54
N ASP A 155 -2.06 13.88 3.97
CA ASP A 155 -2.92 12.93 4.67
C ASP A 155 -3.51 13.52 5.95
N LEU A 156 -2.67 14.20 6.76
CA LEU A 156 -3.15 14.92 7.94
C LEU A 156 -4.14 16.04 7.58
N ILE A 157 -3.84 16.85 6.56
CA ILE A 157 -4.72 17.95 6.16
C ILE A 157 -6.07 17.40 5.70
N VAL A 158 -6.09 16.33 4.89
CA VAL A 158 -7.33 15.69 4.47
C VAL A 158 -8.09 15.15 5.67
N ASP A 159 -7.43 14.51 6.64
CA ASP A 159 -8.07 14.05 7.88
C ASP A 159 -8.73 15.20 8.69
N LEU A 160 -8.05 16.34 8.78
CA LEU A 160 -8.59 17.53 9.45
C LEU A 160 -9.84 18.07 8.72
N PHE A 161 -9.88 18.01 7.39
CA PHE A 161 -11.09 18.34 6.61
C PHE A 161 -12.16 17.26 6.72
N TYR A 162 -11.77 15.99 6.79
CA TYR A 162 -12.67 14.84 6.86
C TYR A 162 -13.57 14.94 8.08
N ARG A 163 -12.97 15.17 9.25
CA ARG A 163 -13.71 15.36 10.52
C ARG A 163 -14.36 16.75 10.65
N GLY A 164 -13.95 17.72 9.82
CA GLY A 164 -14.38 19.11 9.92
C GLY A 164 -13.62 19.94 10.96
N ASP A 165 -12.44 19.51 11.39
CA ASP A 165 -11.61 20.26 12.33
C ASP A 165 -10.88 21.46 11.69
N MET A 166 -10.68 21.42 10.37
CA MET A 166 -10.05 22.49 9.61
C MET A 166 -11.06 23.56 9.20
N THR A 167 -10.77 24.81 9.57
CA THR A 167 -11.56 25.99 9.17
C THR A 167 -10.64 27.04 8.56
N LYS A 168 -11.19 27.97 7.78
CA LYS A 168 -10.42 29.09 7.20
C LYS A 168 -9.68 29.87 8.29
N LYS A 169 -10.37 30.16 9.40
CA LYS A 169 -9.79 30.86 10.56
C LYS A 169 -8.59 30.09 11.13
N LYS A 170 -8.73 28.78 11.40
CA LYS A 170 -7.61 27.97 11.90
C LYS A 170 -6.44 27.93 10.91
N TRP A 171 -6.74 27.82 9.61
CA TRP A 171 -5.73 27.81 8.55
C TRP A 171 -4.90 29.10 8.55
N GLU A 172 -5.57 30.26 8.64
CA GLU A 172 -4.94 31.58 8.61
C GLU A 172 -4.25 31.94 9.93
N ASP A 173 -4.95 31.81 11.06
CA ASP A 173 -4.44 32.21 12.39
C ASP A 173 -3.20 31.42 12.83
N ASN A 174 -3.06 30.19 12.35
CA ASN A 174 -1.95 29.30 12.72
C ASN A 174 -0.92 29.15 11.58
N ASP A 175 -1.03 29.93 10.52
CA ASP A 175 -0.06 29.96 9.41
C ASP A 175 0.16 28.57 8.79
N PHE A 176 -0.92 27.80 8.61
CA PHE A 176 -0.85 26.45 8.04
C PHE A 176 -0.24 26.46 6.63
N LYS A 177 -0.48 27.52 5.85
CA LYS A 177 0.08 27.66 4.50
C LYS A 177 1.60 27.51 4.51
N THR A 178 2.28 28.31 5.33
CA THR A 178 3.75 28.30 5.42
C THR A 178 4.26 26.97 5.96
N ILE A 179 3.57 26.41 6.96
CA ILE A 179 3.91 25.09 7.52
C ILE A 179 3.88 24.00 6.45
N VAL A 180 2.81 23.98 5.64
CA VAL A 180 2.61 22.99 4.58
C VAL A 180 3.62 23.17 3.45
N GLU A 181 3.86 24.40 3.00
CA GLU A 181 4.79 24.70 1.90
C GLU A 181 6.25 24.41 2.26
N ASN A 182 6.65 24.70 3.50
CA ASN A 182 8.01 24.49 3.99
C ASN A 182 8.25 23.09 4.56
N LYS A 183 7.21 22.24 4.62
CA LYS A 183 7.25 20.94 5.29
C LYS A 183 7.70 21.03 6.75
N ASP A 184 7.21 22.05 7.45
CA ASP A 184 7.59 22.33 8.83
C ASP A 184 6.86 21.39 9.80
N TYR A 185 7.36 20.16 9.89
CA TYR A 185 6.76 19.14 10.73
C TYR A 185 6.80 19.46 12.23
N ASP A 186 7.75 20.28 12.67
CA ASP A 186 7.90 20.59 14.09
C ASP A 186 6.87 21.64 14.52
N ARG A 187 6.63 22.67 13.70
CA ARG A 187 5.48 23.58 13.90
C ARG A 187 4.16 22.83 13.76
N LEU A 188 4.04 21.94 12.78
CA LEU A 188 2.84 21.13 12.60
C LEU A 188 2.55 20.25 13.84
N LEU A 189 3.57 19.58 14.37
CA LEU A 189 3.46 18.77 15.59
C LEU A 189 3.09 19.62 16.80
N THR A 190 3.70 20.80 16.94
CA THR A 190 3.35 21.76 18.01
C THR A 190 1.87 22.16 17.94
N LEU A 191 1.35 22.45 16.75
CA LEU A 191 -0.06 22.75 16.56
C LEU A 191 -0.96 21.56 16.93
N LEU A 192 -0.61 20.34 16.49
CA LEU A 192 -1.35 19.14 16.84
C LEU A 192 -1.37 18.86 18.36
N GLN A 193 -0.27 19.14 19.05
CA GLN A 193 -0.15 18.98 20.51
C GLN A 193 -0.85 20.10 21.30
N THR A 194 -1.27 21.18 20.64
CA THR A 194 -1.99 22.28 21.28
C THR A 194 -3.46 21.87 21.50
N ARG A 195 -3.74 21.23 22.63
CA ARG A 195 -5.06 20.62 22.93
C ARG A 195 -6.24 21.60 22.81
N THR A 196 -6.03 22.88 23.09
CA THR A 196 -7.07 23.92 22.98
C THR A 196 -7.57 24.13 21.54
N LEU A 197 -6.76 23.83 20.51
CA LEU A 197 -7.18 23.88 19.11
C LEU A 197 -8.10 22.70 18.72
N TRP A 198 -8.07 21.62 19.50
CA TRP A 198 -8.67 20.32 19.20
C TRP A 198 -9.60 19.81 20.31
N GLY A 199 -10.20 20.72 21.08
CA GLY A 199 -10.96 20.37 22.30
C GLY A 199 -12.07 19.33 22.08
N ASN A 200 -12.71 19.32 20.91
CA ASN A 200 -13.80 18.40 20.55
C ASN A 200 -13.32 17.13 19.81
N VAL A 201 -12.01 16.91 19.69
CA VAL A 201 -11.43 15.72 19.06
C VAL A 201 -11.26 14.64 20.14
N ASP A 202 -11.76 13.44 19.84
CA ASP A 202 -11.62 12.30 20.74
C ASP A 202 -10.14 11.93 20.98
N THR A 203 -9.86 11.31 22.12
CA THR A 203 -8.48 11.00 22.54
C THR A 203 -7.77 10.07 21.55
N ASN A 204 -8.47 9.10 20.97
CA ASN A 204 -7.86 8.15 20.03
C ASN A 204 -7.38 8.87 18.77
N ARG A 205 -8.25 9.65 18.12
CA ARG A 205 -7.89 10.41 16.92
C ARG A 205 -6.82 11.46 17.20
N TYR A 206 -6.94 12.17 18.33
CA TYR A 206 -5.94 13.14 18.75
C TYR A 206 -4.54 12.51 18.87
N THR A 207 -4.44 11.39 19.57
CA THR A 207 -3.17 10.65 19.73
C THR A 207 -2.67 10.13 18.39
N LYS A 208 -3.55 9.57 17.54
CA LYS A 208 -3.17 9.02 16.23
C LYS A 208 -2.60 10.09 15.30
N ARG A 209 -3.14 11.30 15.28
CA ARG A 209 -2.58 12.42 14.49
C ARG A 209 -1.15 12.77 14.93
N ILE A 210 -0.91 12.83 16.24
CA ILE A 210 0.41 13.13 16.81
C ILE A 210 1.40 12.02 16.46
N GLU A 211 1.04 10.76 16.72
CA GLU A 211 1.86 9.59 16.40
C GLU A 211 2.18 9.51 14.91
N TYR A 212 1.21 9.84 14.05
CA TYR A 212 1.39 9.81 12.60
C TYR A 212 2.49 10.78 12.15
N ILE A 213 2.49 12.01 12.66
CA ILE A 213 3.53 13.00 12.34
C ILE A 213 4.87 12.67 13.01
N GLN A 214 4.87 12.14 14.25
CA GLN A 214 6.10 11.71 14.91
C GLN A 214 6.78 10.54 14.18
N ASN A 215 5.99 9.62 13.64
CA ASN A 215 6.47 8.42 12.95
C ASN A 215 6.65 8.60 11.43
N ARG A 216 6.54 9.83 10.92
CA ARG A 216 6.66 10.17 9.48
C ARG A 216 7.90 9.60 8.79
N GLY A 217 9.02 9.48 9.51
CA GLY A 217 10.28 8.93 8.99
C GLY A 217 10.24 7.44 8.64
N ASN A 218 9.20 6.71 9.07
CA ASN A 218 8.94 5.32 8.71
C ASN A 218 7.96 5.16 7.53
N GLN A 219 7.44 6.26 6.97
CA GLN A 219 6.41 6.26 5.93
C GLN A 219 6.93 6.76 4.56
N GLY A 220 8.23 7.08 4.45
CA GLY A 220 8.85 7.56 3.21
C GLY A 220 10.28 7.04 3.02
N GLY A 221 10.62 6.69 1.78
CA GLY A 221 12.00 6.40 1.36
C GLY A 221 12.95 7.56 1.69
N LYS A 222 14.15 7.19 2.14
CA LYS A 222 15.24 8.05 2.63
C LYS A 222 15.55 9.32 1.81
N ALA A 223 15.88 10.40 2.53
CA ALA A 223 17.03 11.28 2.24
C ALA A 223 17.55 11.85 3.57
N GLY A 224 18.75 11.45 4.01
CA GLY A 224 19.84 12.40 4.29
C GLY A 224 19.92 12.75 5.78
N GLY A 225 20.85 12.13 6.51
CA GLY A 225 21.00 12.32 7.95
C GLY A 225 22.10 13.31 8.31
N GLU A 226 22.11 13.72 9.57
CA GLU A 226 23.32 14.02 10.31
C GLU A 226 23.07 13.76 11.81
N GLN A 227 24.00 13.04 12.43
CA GLN A 227 24.03 12.69 13.84
C GLN A 227 25.31 13.26 14.42
N LYS A 228 25.22 14.00 15.55
CA LYS A 228 26.03 13.87 16.80
C LYS A 228 25.99 15.17 17.63
N PRO A 229 26.49 15.18 18.89
CA PRO A 229 26.52 14.13 19.91
C PRO A 229 25.96 14.62 21.28
N ALA A 230 26.00 13.71 22.25
CA ALA A 230 25.65 13.86 23.65
C ALA A 230 26.59 14.77 24.48
N GLY A 231 26.08 15.22 25.64
CA GLY A 231 26.81 15.71 26.83
C GLY A 231 25.76 16.08 27.90
N GLU A 232 25.48 15.20 28.86
CA GLU A 232 26.03 15.13 30.25
C GLU A 232 25.32 16.09 31.23
N THR A 233 24.47 15.53 32.11
CA THR A 233 24.64 15.39 33.60
C THR A 233 24.03 16.59 34.33
N THR A 234 23.25 16.50 35.42
CA THR A 234 23.35 15.78 36.71
C THR A 234 21.95 15.85 37.37
N GLU A 235 21.31 14.83 37.92
CA GLU A 235 21.59 14.02 39.13
C GLU A 235 20.66 14.39 40.31
N ALA A 236 20.02 13.33 40.85
CA ALA A 236 19.40 13.10 42.17
C ALA A 236 18.27 14.06 42.65
N THR A 237 17.17 13.58 43.26
CA THR A 237 17.17 12.68 44.44
C THR A 237 15.83 11.93 44.57
N LYS A 238 15.87 10.64 44.92
CA LYS A 238 14.78 9.81 45.49
C LYS A 238 15.00 9.63 47.01
N PRO A 239 13.96 9.29 47.82
CA PRO A 239 13.70 7.88 48.17
C PRO A 239 12.19 7.54 48.06
N ASP A 240 11.81 6.48 47.37
CA ASP A 240 11.67 5.07 47.81
C ASP A 240 10.39 4.77 48.60
N THR A 241 9.46 4.04 47.97
CA THR A 241 8.65 2.99 48.60
C THR A 241 8.17 2.02 47.51
N GLN A 242 8.51 0.75 47.69
CA GLN A 242 8.25 -0.38 46.81
C GLN A 242 6.77 -0.81 46.77
N LYS A 243 6.27 -1.18 45.58
CA LYS A 243 5.37 -2.33 45.41
C LYS A 243 5.38 -2.87 43.96
N GLU A 244 6.25 -3.85 43.76
CA GLU A 244 6.03 -5.14 43.07
C GLU A 244 5.01 -5.22 41.90
N ALA A 245 5.52 -5.42 40.67
CA ALA A 245 4.86 -6.12 39.56
C ALA A 245 5.88 -6.56 38.49
N THR A 246 6.40 -7.79 38.67
CA THR A 246 6.84 -8.80 37.70
C THR A 246 7.22 -8.40 36.25
N THR A 247 8.53 -8.30 36.02
CA THR A 247 9.20 -8.54 34.71
C THR A 247 9.26 -10.04 34.38
N PRO A 248 9.05 -10.45 33.11
CA PRO A 248 9.59 -11.71 32.60
C PRO A 248 11.03 -11.55 32.13
N LYS A 249 11.89 -12.35 32.75
CA LYS A 249 13.30 -12.60 32.50
C LYS A 249 13.55 -13.26 31.13
N ALA A 250 14.66 -12.92 30.50
CA ALA A 250 15.18 -13.56 29.29
C ALA A 250 15.51 -15.05 29.50
N PRO A 251 15.24 -15.94 28.53
CA PRO A 251 15.80 -17.29 28.51
C PRO A 251 16.91 -17.45 27.47
N THR A 252 18.04 -18.01 27.89
CA THR A 252 19.07 -18.64 27.05
C THR A 252 19.14 -20.13 27.36
N ALA A 253 18.99 -20.98 26.32
CA ALA A 253 19.74 -22.21 26.02
C ALA A 253 18.87 -23.24 25.28
N GLY A 254 19.26 -23.52 24.02
CA GLY A 254 18.51 -24.32 23.04
C GLY A 254 18.32 -23.50 21.78
N LYS A 255 19.37 -23.34 20.95
CA LYS A 255 19.33 -22.53 19.71
C LYS A 255 18.54 -23.22 18.60
N SER A 256 17.27 -23.52 18.84
CA SER A 256 16.31 -23.90 17.82
C SER A 256 15.28 -22.79 17.69
N LEU A 257 15.03 -22.34 16.46
CA LEU A 257 13.95 -21.39 16.18
C LEU A 257 12.60 -22.02 16.58
N GLN A 258 11.72 -21.25 17.20
CA GLN A 258 10.37 -21.68 17.61
C GLN A 258 9.37 -21.59 16.44
N GLY A 259 9.64 -20.74 15.47
CA GLY A 259 8.89 -20.55 14.24
C GLY A 259 9.78 -20.16 13.07
N SER A 260 9.23 -20.19 11.85
CA SER A 260 9.96 -19.76 10.66
C SER A 260 10.22 -18.26 10.68
N VAL A 261 11.39 -17.84 10.19
CA VAL A 261 11.85 -16.44 10.20
C VAL A 261 12.20 -16.03 8.77
N GLY A 262 11.75 -14.86 8.32
CA GLY A 262 12.00 -14.39 6.95
C GLY A 262 10.72 -14.14 6.16
N ALA A 263 10.83 -14.16 4.84
CA ALA A 263 9.71 -13.97 3.91
C ALA A 263 8.57 -14.96 4.21
N GLY A 264 7.37 -14.47 4.50
CA GLY A 264 6.20 -15.29 4.82
C GLY A 264 6.34 -16.20 6.06
N GLY A 265 7.33 -15.95 6.93
CA GLY A 265 7.55 -16.72 8.15
C GLY A 265 6.61 -16.31 9.30
N LYS A 266 6.56 -17.14 10.35
CA LYS A 266 5.85 -16.80 11.61
C LYS A 266 6.44 -15.56 12.28
N ASN A 267 7.73 -15.30 12.08
CA ASN A 267 8.39 -14.06 12.45
C ASN A 267 8.19 -13.69 13.92
N LEU A 268 8.40 -14.67 14.81
CA LEU A 268 8.41 -14.43 16.25
C LEU A 268 9.59 -13.55 16.61
N THR A 269 9.36 -12.50 17.42
CA THR A 269 10.38 -11.50 17.79
C THR A 269 11.67 -12.13 18.32
N GLY A 270 11.55 -13.17 19.14
CA GLY A 270 12.71 -13.89 19.68
C GLY A 270 13.52 -14.62 18.61
N ASP A 271 12.87 -15.25 17.65
CA ASP A 271 13.54 -15.97 16.56
C ASP A 271 14.16 -15.00 15.54
N ILE A 272 13.49 -13.88 15.26
CA ILE A 272 14.04 -12.81 14.42
C ILE A 272 15.32 -12.26 15.04
N PHE A 273 15.30 -11.98 16.35
CA PHE A 273 16.47 -11.47 17.05
C PHE A 273 17.65 -12.47 16.97
N LEU A 274 17.37 -13.76 17.17
CA LEU A 274 18.39 -14.83 17.05
C LEU A 274 18.98 -14.91 15.64
N VAL A 275 18.15 -14.83 14.60
CA VAL A 275 18.59 -14.87 13.20
C VAL A 275 19.37 -13.61 12.82
N GLN A 276 18.90 -12.43 13.23
CA GLN A 276 19.58 -11.16 13.00
C GLN A 276 20.98 -11.15 13.64
N GLN A 277 21.06 -11.57 14.90
CA GLN A 277 22.33 -11.69 15.61
C GLN A 277 23.26 -12.66 14.90
N GLN A 278 22.79 -13.86 14.56
CA GLN A 278 23.64 -14.89 13.96
C GLN A 278 24.12 -14.51 12.55
N LEU A 279 23.29 -13.85 11.73
CA LEU A 279 23.72 -13.33 10.43
C LEU A 279 24.74 -12.20 10.57
N SER A 280 24.54 -11.29 11.54
CA SER A 280 25.48 -10.21 11.84
C SER A 280 26.83 -10.73 12.33
N ASP A 281 26.83 -11.72 13.24
CA ASP A 281 28.04 -12.37 13.75
C ASP A 281 28.85 -13.03 12.62
N ARG A 282 28.16 -13.47 11.57
CA ARG A 282 28.76 -14.08 10.38
C ARG A 282 29.14 -13.07 9.30
N GLY A 283 29.11 -11.78 9.62
CA GLY A 283 29.51 -10.69 8.73
C GLY A 283 28.46 -10.26 7.71
N ILE A 284 27.21 -10.72 7.83
CA ILE A 284 26.12 -10.36 6.92
C ILE A 284 25.29 -9.24 7.57
N SER A 285 25.29 -8.06 6.95
CA SER A 285 24.57 -6.89 7.49
C SER A 285 23.05 -7.08 7.43
N VAL A 286 22.43 -7.13 8.61
CA VAL A 286 20.96 -7.22 8.79
C VAL A 286 20.31 -5.87 9.10
N GLY A 287 21.11 -4.79 9.22
CA GLY A 287 20.65 -3.52 9.78
C GLY A 287 20.73 -3.51 11.31
N LYS A 288 19.62 -3.16 11.99
CA LYS A 288 19.54 -3.19 13.45
C LYS A 288 19.15 -4.60 13.92
N ILE A 289 19.74 -5.07 15.01
CA ILE A 289 19.34 -6.31 15.69
C ILE A 289 18.25 -5.93 16.69
N ASP A 290 17.02 -5.83 16.21
CA ASP A 290 15.87 -5.26 16.94
C ASP A 290 14.68 -6.23 17.04
N GLY A 291 14.84 -7.47 16.56
CA GLY A 291 13.79 -8.50 16.61
C GLY A 291 12.62 -8.22 15.66
N LYS A 292 12.75 -7.28 14.71
CA LYS A 292 11.71 -6.96 13.73
C LYS A 292 12.08 -7.49 12.35
N ILE A 293 11.18 -8.27 11.76
CA ILE A 293 11.39 -8.75 10.39
C ILE A 293 11.19 -7.60 9.40
N GLY A 294 12.10 -7.47 8.44
CA GLY A 294 12.04 -6.42 7.42
C GLY A 294 12.99 -6.73 6.26
N SER A 295 12.92 -5.92 5.20
CA SER A 295 13.65 -6.16 3.94
C SER A 295 15.17 -6.33 4.12
N LYS A 296 15.78 -5.68 5.11
CA LYS A 296 17.21 -5.85 5.41
C LYS A 296 17.52 -7.22 6.01
N THR A 297 16.67 -7.70 6.93
CA THR A 297 16.80 -9.03 7.52
C THR A 297 16.47 -10.12 6.49
N ILE A 298 15.41 -9.94 5.69
CA ILE A 298 15.05 -10.86 4.60
C ILE A 298 16.16 -10.91 3.55
N GLY A 299 16.65 -9.75 3.09
CA GLY A 299 17.77 -9.71 2.14
C GLY A 299 19.10 -10.24 2.71
N ALA A 300 19.31 -10.18 4.03
CA ALA A 300 20.44 -10.85 4.66
C ALA A 300 20.28 -12.38 4.67
N ILE A 301 19.06 -12.88 4.86
CA ILE A 301 18.74 -14.31 4.73
C ILE A 301 18.97 -14.76 3.28
N GLU A 302 18.51 -14.01 2.29
CA GLU A 302 18.72 -14.32 0.86
C GLU A 302 20.21 -14.36 0.50
N ARG A 303 21.01 -13.39 0.98
CA ARG A 303 22.47 -13.38 0.79
C ARG A 303 23.17 -14.55 1.45
N PHE A 304 22.66 -15.00 2.58
CA PHE A 304 23.19 -16.19 3.24
C PHE A 304 22.84 -17.45 2.43
N GLN A 305 21.59 -17.58 2.01
CA GLN A 305 21.10 -18.70 1.20
C GLN A 305 21.79 -18.80 -0.16
N SER A 306 22.10 -17.67 -0.80
CA SER A 306 22.77 -17.66 -2.11
C SER A 306 24.16 -18.31 -2.10
N THR A 307 24.75 -18.53 -0.92
CA THR A 307 26.02 -19.26 -0.78
C THR A 307 25.87 -20.78 -0.98
N PHE A 308 24.65 -21.32 -0.95
CA PHE A 308 24.39 -22.75 -1.12
C PHE A 308 23.07 -23.10 -1.83
N MET A 309 22.27 -22.11 -2.26
CA MET A 309 20.99 -22.28 -2.96
C MET A 309 21.00 -21.51 -4.29
N THR A 310 20.37 -22.07 -5.32
CA THR A 310 20.22 -21.44 -6.64
C THR A 310 19.10 -20.39 -6.67
N HIS A 311 18.10 -20.54 -5.80
CA HIS A 311 16.96 -19.62 -5.68
C HIS A 311 16.76 -19.29 -4.20
N PRO A 312 17.46 -18.26 -3.68
CA PRO A 312 17.20 -17.74 -2.33
C PRO A 312 15.75 -17.25 -2.22
N ASP A 313 15.06 -17.69 -1.18
CA ASP A 313 13.64 -17.40 -0.93
C ASP A 313 13.45 -16.45 0.27
N GLY A 314 14.54 -16.10 0.96
CA GLY A 314 14.52 -15.19 2.09
C GLY A 314 13.85 -15.75 3.34
N ARG A 315 13.66 -17.08 3.43
CA ARG A 315 12.96 -17.76 4.54
C ARG A 315 13.80 -18.84 5.23
N ILE A 316 13.75 -18.87 6.56
CA ILE A 316 14.35 -19.90 7.41
C ILE A 316 13.25 -20.69 8.09
N ASP A 317 13.05 -21.95 7.68
CA ASP A 317 12.14 -22.87 8.34
C ASP A 317 12.80 -23.64 9.49
N VAL A 318 11.98 -23.97 10.51
CA VAL A 318 12.42 -24.69 11.71
C VAL A 318 12.98 -26.07 11.31
N GLY A 319 14.24 -26.33 11.63
CA GLY A 319 14.94 -27.58 11.28
C GLY A 319 15.36 -27.69 9.80
N GLY A 320 15.11 -26.66 9.00
CA GLY A 320 15.46 -26.61 7.57
C GLY A 320 16.95 -26.45 7.31
N ASN A 321 17.34 -26.62 6.03
CA ASN A 321 18.73 -26.55 5.58
C ASN A 321 19.39 -25.19 5.90
N THR A 322 18.64 -24.10 5.71
CA THR A 322 19.09 -22.73 6.02
C THR A 322 19.37 -22.55 7.51
N GLN A 323 18.50 -23.05 8.40
CA GLN A 323 18.75 -23.00 9.85
C GLN A 323 19.99 -23.82 10.22
N LYS A 324 20.09 -25.06 9.73
CA LYS A 324 21.23 -25.94 10.01
C LYS A 324 22.54 -25.27 9.63
N LYS A 325 22.63 -24.71 8.42
CA LYS A 325 23.85 -24.04 7.94
C LYS A 325 24.13 -22.73 8.68
N LEU A 326 23.11 -21.93 9.00
CA LEU A 326 23.27 -20.63 9.68
C LEU A 326 23.81 -20.81 11.10
N PHE A 327 23.31 -21.80 11.83
CA PHE A 327 23.66 -22.02 13.24
C PHE A 327 24.75 -23.08 13.47
N ALA A 328 25.23 -23.79 12.44
CA ALA A 328 26.30 -24.80 12.56
C ALA A 328 27.70 -24.22 12.82
N SER A 329 27.97 -22.97 12.43
CA SER A 329 29.26 -22.31 12.69
C SER A 329 29.06 -20.81 12.92
N LYS A 330 30.02 -20.19 13.62
CA LYS A 330 30.13 -18.74 13.82
C LYS A 330 31.13 -18.08 12.87
N ASP A 331 31.79 -18.84 12.00
CA ASP A 331 32.80 -18.29 11.10
C ASP A 331 32.18 -17.32 10.09
N PRO A 332 32.91 -16.23 9.74
CA PRO A 332 32.46 -15.27 8.74
C PRO A 332 32.14 -15.95 7.40
N VAL A 333 31.03 -15.54 6.78
CA VAL A 333 30.59 -16.09 5.49
C VAL A 333 31.33 -15.38 4.37
N ASN A 334 32.09 -16.12 3.57
CA ASN A 334 32.71 -15.58 2.36
C ASN A 334 31.65 -15.45 1.24
N LEU A 335 31.24 -14.21 0.95
CA LEU A 335 30.23 -13.90 -0.06
C LEU A 335 30.75 -13.99 -1.52
N SER A 336 32.02 -14.40 -1.73
CA SER A 336 32.68 -14.34 -3.05
C SER A 336 32.81 -15.64 -3.84
N SER A 337 32.40 -16.82 -3.33
CA SER A 337 32.21 -18.11 -4.06
C SER A 337 32.03 -19.28 -3.05
N PRO A 338 31.45 -20.46 -3.41
CA PRO A 338 31.40 -21.03 -4.76
C PRO A 338 30.03 -21.53 -5.26
N LYS A 339 29.87 -21.37 -6.58
CA LYS A 339 29.21 -22.34 -7.45
C LYS A 339 30.18 -23.51 -7.64
N THR A 340 29.86 -24.68 -7.10
CA THR A 340 30.09 -26.06 -7.61
C THR A 340 30.22 -27.02 -6.43
N GLU A 341 29.19 -27.84 -6.22
CA GLU A 341 29.39 -29.28 -6.04
C GLU A 341 28.34 -29.97 -6.92
N SER A 342 28.85 -30.82 -7.80
CA SER A 342 28.14 -31.53 -8.85
C SER A 342 28.20 -33.00 -8.52
N THR A 343 27.06 -33.67 -8.50
CA THR A 343 26.96 -35.11 -8.76
C THR A 343 25.63 -35.41 -9.48
N THR A 344 25.72 -35.51 -10.82
CA THR A 344 25.23 -36.59 -11.72
C THR A 344 24.03 -37.43 -11.24
N THR A 345 22.96 -37.77 -11.97
CA THR A 345 22.60 -37.92 -13.41
C THR A 345 21.06 -38.11 -13.39
N THR A 346 20.21 -37.60 -14.29
CA THR A 346 19.89 -38.19 -15.61
C THR A 346 18.94 -37.25 -16.36
N LYS A 347 19.21 -37.10 -17.67
CA LYS A 347 18.43 -36.43 -18.72
C LYS A 347 16.92 -36.66 -18.64
N GLU A 348 16.14 -35.59 -18.82
CA GLU A 348 15.09 -35.59 -19.83
C GLU A 348 14.83 -34.16 -20.37
N THR A 349 14.59 -34.10 -21.68
CA THR A 349 14.59 -33.02 -22.67
C THR A 349 13.64 -31.84 -22.38
N THR A 350 13.95 -30.56 -22.68
CA THR A 350 13.65 -29.83 -23.95
C THR A 350 14.08 -28.33 -23.88
N PRO A 351 14.08 -27.53 -24.99
CA PRO A 351 15.14 -26.55 -25.29
C PRO A 351 14.96 -25.09 -24.83
N LYS A 352 16.14 -24.45 -24.74
CA LYS A 352 16.53 -23.04 -24.56
C LYS A 352 15.62 -21.99 -25.25
N LYS A 353 15.04 -21.05 -24.49
CA LYS A 353 14.42 -19.81 -25.02
C LYS A 353 15.46 -18.69 -25.06
N ALA A 354 15.67 -18.15 -26.25
CA ALA A 354 16.58 -17.04 -26.56
C ALA A 354 15.98 -15.70 -26.15
N ASP A 355 16.85 -14.75 -25.80
CA ASP A 355 16.55 -13.33 -25.64
C ASP A 355 15.80 -12.80 -26.87
N THR A 356 14.51 -12.52 -26.73
CA THR A 356 13.69 -11.90 -27.77
C THR A 356 13.06 -10.62 -27.22
N LYS A 357 13.43 -9.49 -27.82
CA LYS A 357 12.82 -8.17 -27.61
C LYS A 357 11.30 -8.29 -27.80
N PRO A 358 10.44 -7.80 -26.88
CA PRO A 358 9.00 -7.96 -27.01
C PRO A 358 8.46 -7.24 -28.25
N GLU A 359 7.69 -7.97 -29.05
CA GLU A 359 7.10 -7.52 -30.31
C GLU A 359 5.97 -6.50 -30.05
N SER A 360 5.97 -5.37 -30.78
CA SER A 360 5.03 -4.26 -30.55
C SER A 360 3.94 -4.21 -31.62
N VAL A 361 2.67 -4.13 -31.20
CA VAL A 361 1.50 -3.89 -32.06
C VAL A 361 1.27 -2.38 -32.18
N THR A 362 1.33 -1.85 -33.41
CA THR A 362 1.27 -0.39 -33.71
C THR A 362 -0.13 0.12 -34.06
N THR A 363 -1.11 -0.78 -34.23
CA THR A 363 -2.51 -0.42 -34.50
C THR A 363 -3.40 -1.23 -33.56
N PRO A 364 -3.91 -0.64 -32.46
CA PRO A 364 -4.84 -1.29 -31.57
C PRO A 364 -6.18 -1.39 -32.29
N GLY A 365 -6.37 -2.41 -33.14
CA GLY A 365 -7.69 -2.71 -33.69
C GLY A 365 -8.72 -2.79 -32.56
N ASP A 366 -9.86 -2.13 -32.75
CA ASP A 366 -11.07 -2.12 -31.90
C ASP A 366 -10.92 -1.73 -30.41
N LEU A 367 -9.73 -1.36 -29.93
CA LEU A 367 -9.54 -0.90 -28.55
C LEU A 367 -9.86 0.60 -28.42
N SER A 368 -11.15 0.92 -28.30
CA SER A 368 -11.68 2.29 -28.18
C SER A 368 -11.11 3.14 -27.04
N ARG A 369 -10.48 2.51 -26.04
CA ARG A 369 -9.94 3.16 -24.84
C ARG A 369 -8.42 3.37 -24.88
N VAL A 370 -7.72 3.13 -25.99
CA VAL A 370 -6.26 3.32 -26.07
C VAL A 370 -5.93 4.66 -26.75
N ARG A 371 -5.11 5.50 -26.10
CA ARG A 371 -4.66 6.75 -26.72
C ARG A 371 -3.78 6.48 -27.95
N SER A 372 -3.90 7.36 -28.95
CA SER A 372 -3.07 7.30 -30.15
C SER A 372 -1.58 7.33 -29.80
N GLY A 373 -0.79 6.46 -30.44
CA GLY A 373 0.65 6.36 -30.25
C GLY A 373 1.10 5.48 -29.07
N VAL A 374 0.19 4.89 -28.30
CA VAL A 374 0.55 3.91 -27.25
C VAL A 374 0.98 2.59 -27.91
N LYS A 375 2.21 2.16 -27.62
CA LYS A 375 2.75 0.87 -28.08
C LYS A 375 2.29 -0.24 -27.13
N LEU A 376 1.80 -1.35 -27.66
CA LEU A 376 1.29 -2.47 -26.87
C LEU A 376 1.97 -3.78 -27.28
N THR A 377 2.21 -4.68 -26.34
CA THR A 377 2.52 -6.09 -26.62
C THR A 377 1.23 -6.89 -26.75
N PRO A 378 1.26 -8.13 -27.28
CA PRO A 378 0.08 -9.01 -27.28
C PRO A 378 -0.52 -9.23 -25.88
N ALA A 379 0.33 -9.35 -24.84
CA ALA A 379 -0.10 -9.47 -23.46
C ALA A 379 -0.86 -8.22 -22.98
N LEU A 380 -0.36 -7.02 -23.30
CA LEU A 380 -1.05 -5.77 -22.99
C LEU A 380 -2.38 -5.65 -23.73
N VAL A 381 -2.44 -6.03 -25.01
CA VAL A 381 -3.69 -6.01 -25.78
C VAL A 381 -4.74 -6.92 -25.13
N ALA A 382 -4.36 -8.14 -24.75
CA ALA A 382 -5.24 -9.07 -24.06
C ALA A 382 -5.71 -8.49 -22.71
N GLY A 383 -4.79 -8.06 -21.86
CA GLY A 383 -5.12 -7.50 -20.55
C GLY A 383 -6.01 -6.26 -20.63
N ILE A 384 -5.70 -5.32 -21.53
CA ILE A 384 -6.49 -4.09 -21.75
C ILE A 384 -7.90 -4.45 -22.22
N ARG A 385 -8.05 -5.41 -23.14
CA ARG A 385 -9.36 -5.86 -23.62
C ARG A 385 -10.20 -6.43 -22.49
N THR A 386 -9.60 -7.25 -21.62
CA THR A 386 -10.31 -7.89 -20.51
C THR A 386 -10.73 -6.88 -19.43
N VAL A 387 -9.88 -5.89 -19.12
CA VAL A 387 -10.18 -4.89 -18.08
C VAL A 387 -11.08 -3.76 -18.55
N SER A 388 -11.08 -3.41 -19.84
CA SER A 388 -11.81 -2.26 -20.38
C SER A 388 -13.30 -2.17 -20.00
N PRO A 389 -14.09 -3.26 -19.96
CA PRO A 389 -15.50 -3.22 -19.54
C PRO A 389 -15.70 -2.82 -18.07
N TYR A 390 -14.69 -3.04 -17.23
CA TYR A 390 -14.71 -2.75 -15.80
C TYR A 390 -14.29 -1.31 -15.47
N LEU A 391 -13.73 -0.59 -16.45
CA LEU A 391 -13.19 0.75 -16.23
C LEU A 391 -14.27 1.82 -16.40
N PRO A 392 -14.35 2.81 -15.48
CA PRO A 392 -15.30 3.91 -15.61
C PRO A 392 -15.05 4.70 -16.89
N SER A 393 -16.09 5.27 -17.50
CA SER A 393 -15.90 6.34 -18.49
C SER A 393 -15.41 7.60 -17.75
N PRO A 394 -14.40 8.36 -18.21
CA PRO A 394 -13.74 8.36 -19.54
C PRO A 394 -12.34 7.72 -19.52
N THR A 395 -12.14 6.62 -18.80
CA THR A 395 -10.81 6.01 -18.64
C THR A 395 -10.21 5.57 -19.97
N VAL A 396 -8.96 5.96 -20.19
CA VAL A 396 -8.13 5.61 -21.34
C VAL A 396 -6.75 5.12 -20.93
N VAL A 397 -6.17 4.24 -21.74
CA VAL A 397 -4.78 3.80 -21.63
C VAL A 397 -3.87 4.90 -22.19
N THR A 398 -2.97 5.41 -21.36
CA THR A 398 -2.10 6.55 -21.68
C THR A 398 -0.65 6.15 -21.93
N SER A 399 -0.24 4.98 -21.45
CA SER A 399 1.08 4.38 -21.69
C SER A 399 0.99 2.86 -21.78
N GLY A 400 1.95 2.25 -22.46
CA GLY A 400 2.10 0.79 -22.60
C GLY A 400 3.58 0.43 -22.65
N LEU A 401 3.99 -0.41 -23.60
CA LEU A 401 5.40 -0.77 -23.84
C LEU A 401 6.25 0.49 -24.08
N ARG A 402 7.41 0.55 -23.42
CA ARG A 402 8.36 1.66 -23.59
C ARG A 402 9.80 1.15 -23.67
N SER A 403 10.44 1.38 -24.82
CA SER A 403 11.87 1.11 -25.01
C SER A 403 12.74 2.18 -24.32
N ASP A 404 14.05 1.94 -24.27
CA ASP A 404 15.02 2.91 -23.74
C ASP A 404 15.08 4.17 -24.61
N GLU A 405 14.97 4.02 -25.92
CA GLU A 405 14.86 5.12 -26.87
C GLU A 405 13.57 5.93 -26.66
N ASP A 406 12.44 5.24 -26.45
CA ASP A 406 11.17 5.91 -26.14
C ASP A 406 11.23 6.67 -24.81
N GLN A 407 11.88 6.10 -23.79
CA GLN A 407 12.07 6.75 -22.50
C GLN A 407 12.95 8.01 -22.64
N ALA A 408 14.03 7.94 -23.43
CA ALA A 408 14.88 9.08 -23.71
C ALA A 408 14.13 10.19 -24.46
N ALA A 409 13.33 9.83 -25.46
CA ALA A 409 12.48 10.76 -26.21
C ALA A 409 11.40 11.41 -25.32
N LEU A 410 10.81 10.66 -24.40
CA LEU A 410 9.83 11.16 -23.43
C LEU A 410 10.44 12.20 -22.51
N ILE A 411 11.63 11.92 -21.94
CA ILE A 411 12.39 12.87 -21.11
C ILE A 411 12.67 14.14 -21.91
N HIS A 412 13.13 14.00 -23.16
CA HIS A 412 13.42 15.15 -24.01
C HIS A 412 12.17 16.01 -24.28
N ARG A 413 11.04 15.39 -24.63
CA ARG A 413 9.78 16.08 -24.89
C ARG A 413 9.30 16.88 -23.69
N TYR A 414 9.29 16.28 -22.50
CA TYR A 414 8.87 16.98 -21.28
C TYR A 414 9.84 18.11 -20.91
N PHE A 415 11.14 17.90 -21.09
CA PHE A 415 12.15 18.93 -20.88
C PHE A 415 11.90 20.16 -21.75
N GLN A 416 11.62 19.96 -23.04
CA GLN A 416 11.28 21.06 -23.95
C GLN A 416 9.95 21.73 -23.57
N GLN A 417 8.90 20.95 -23.32
CA GLN A 417 7.57 21.47 -22.97
C GLN A 417 7.58 22.34 -21.70
N LYS A 418 8.46 22.01 -20.75
CA LYS A 418 8.62 22.77 -19.49
C LYS A 418 9.61 23.94 -19.59
N GLY A 419 10.13 24.24 -20.79
CA GLY A 419 11.06 25.36 -21.00
C GLY A 419 12.47 25.07 -20.51
N GLY A 420 12.93 23.82 -20.60
CA GLY A 420 14.27 23.43 -20.21
C GLY A 420 15.37 24.16 -21.00
N PRO A 421 16.48 24.57 -20.36
CA PRO A 421 17.56 25.31 -21.04
C PRO A 421 18.19 24.52 -22.20
N ALA A 422 18.36 25.15 -23.36
CA ALA A 422 18.96 24.54 -24.55
C ALA A 422 20.42 24.07 -24.33
N THR A 423 21.09 24.58 -23.29
CA THR A 423 22.44 24.19 -22.88
C THR A 423 22.51 22.77 -22.32
N ILE A 424 21.41 22.21 -21.80
CA ILE A 424 21.38 20.85 -21.25
C ILE A 424 21.06 19.87 -22.39
N LYS A 425 22.08 19.13 -22.82
CA LYS A 425 21.99 18.14 -23.91
C LYS A 425 21.83 16.71 -23.43
N ASP A 426 22.49 16.37 -22.32
CA ASP A 426 22.47 15.02 -21.74
C ASP A 426 21.07 14.63 -21.22
N VAL A 427 20.67 13.38 -21.48
CA VAL A 427 19.33 12.88 -21.16
C VAL A 427 19.11 12.75 -19.65
N GLU A 428 20.11 12.27 -18.90
CA GLU A 428 19.98 12.17 -17.44
C GLU A 428 20.00 13.57 -16.80
N ALA A 429 20.81 14.50 -17.30
CA ALA A 429 20.80 15.89 -16.84
C ALA A 429 19.44 16.56 -17.08
N ARG A 430 18.81 16.32 -18.23
CA ARG A 430 17.42 16.76 -18.51
C ARG A 430 16.43 16.13 -17.54
N ARG A 431 16.59 14.85 -17.24
CA ARG A 431 15.76 14.14 -16.26
C ARG A 431 15.89 14.76 -14.88
N GLN A 432 17.12 14.97 -14.40
CA GLN A 432 17.38 15.59 -13.09
C GLN A 432 16.80 17.00 -13.00
N TRP A 433 16.88 17.79 -14.08
CA TRP A 433 16.22 19.08 -14.15
C TRP A 433 14.69 18.97 -14.01
N LEU A 434 14.08 17.99 -14.68
CA LEU A 434 12.63 17.71 -14.56
C LEU A 434 12.26 17.24 -13.15
N LEU A 435 13.10 16.42 -12.50
CA LEU A 435 12.91 16.04 -11.09
C LEU A 435 12.91 17.28 -10.18
N GLY A 436 13.81 18.23 -10.43
CA GLY A 436 13.85 19.52 -9.72
C GLY A 436 12.61 20.41 -9.97
N LYS A 437 11.80 20.11 -10.99
CA LYS A 437 10.49 20.73 -11.24
C LYS A 437 9.33 19.93 -10.66
N GLY A 438 9.61 18.95 -9.80
CA GLY A 438 8.61 18.12 -9.13
C GLY A 438 8.01 17.01 -9.99
N MET A 439 8.54 16.77 -11.19
CA MET A 439 8.06 15.66 -12.03
C MET A 439 8.67 14.33 -11.57
N LYS A 440 7.88 13.26 -11.58
CA LYS A 440 8.38 11.89 -11.40
C LYS A 440 8.53 11.23 -12.76
N ILE A 441 9.77 10.97 -13.17
CA ILE A 441 10.08 10.36 -14.47
C ILE A 441 11.24 9.38 -14.32
N ALA A 442 11.10 8.14 -14.83
CA ALA A 442 12.13 7.11 -14.69
C ALA A 442 13.41 7.42 -15.50
N ARG A 443 14.56 6.88 -15.07
CA ARG A 443 15.79 6.89 -15.86
C ARG A 443 15.65 5.95 -17.06
N VAL A 444 16.38 6.24 -18.13
CA VAL A 444 16.57 5.30 -19.24
C VAL A 444 17.15 3.97 -18.69
N GLY A 445 16.63 2.83 -19.13
CA GLY A 445 17.02 1.53 -18.60
C GLY A 445 16.25 1.09 -17.34
N SER A 446 15.53 1.99 -16.66
CA SER A 446 14.86 1.69 -15.38
C SER A 446 13.33 1.81 -15.43
N SER A 447 12.73 1.99 -16.61
CA SER A 447 11.27 2.08 -16.71
C SER A 447 10.64 0.69 -16.56
N LEU A 448 9.61 0.58 -15.71
CA LEU A 448 8.83 -0.66 -15.53
C LEU A 448 8.11 -1.07 -16.82
N HIS A 449 7.84 -0.13 -17.72
CA HIS A 449 7.25 -0.35 -19.03
C HIS A 449 8.16 -1.07 -20.04
N ARG A 450 9.45 -1.26 -19.72
CA ARG A 450 10.41 -2.01 -20.56
C ARG A 450 10.04 -3.48 -20.67
N THR A 451 9.40 -4.03 -19.64
CA THR A 451 8.99 -5.44 -19.59
C THR A 451 7.93 -5.78 -20.64
N GLY A 452 7.21 -4.77 -21.14
CA GLY A 452 6.07 -4.98 -22.03
C GLY A 452 4.86 -5.58 -21.34
N LEU A 453 4.81 -5.55 -20.01
CA LEU A 453 3.70 -6.03 -19.19
C LEU A 453 2.99 -4.92 -18.42
N ALA A 454 3.48 -3.68 -18.50
CA ALA A 454 2.93 -2.56 -17.76
C ALA A 454 2.21 -1.54 -18.65
N PHE A 455 1.06 -1.03 -18.17
CA PHE A 455 0.28 0.02 -18.82
C PHE A 455 -0.32 1.00 -17.80
N ASP A 456 -0.57 2.24 -18.25
CA ASP A 456 -1.12 3.31 -17.41
C ASP A 456 -2.55 3.63 -17.82
N LEU A 457 -3.43 3.78 -16.83
CA LEU A 457 -4.84 4.15 -17.00
C LEU A 457 -5.09 5.55 -16.41
N SER A 458 -5.72 6.44 -17.18
CA SER A 458 -6.06 7.82 -16.75
C SER A 458 -7.43 8.25 -17.27
N GLY A 459 -7.93 9.39 -16.79
CA GLY A 459 -9.12 10.05 -17.33
C GLY A 459 -10.35 9.93 -16.44
N GLY A 460 -10.51 8.81 -15.74
CA GLY A 460 -11.48 8.64 -14.65
C GLY A 460 -10.88 8.93 -13.27
N SER A 461 -11.72 8.83 -12.23
CA SER A 461 -11.24 8.79 -10.83
C SER A 461 -10.23 7.65 -10.69
N LEU A 462 -9.06 7.94 -10.12
CA LEU A 462 -8.01 6.94 -9.96
C LEU A 462 -8.49 5.78 -9.09
N SER A 463 -9.25 6.06 -8.03
CA SER A 463 -9.84 5.00 -7.19
C SER A 463 -10.83 4.15 -7.96
N ALA A 464 -11.74 4.77 -8.73
CA ALA A 464 -12.70 4.02 -9.54
C ALA A 464 -12.02 3.18 -10.65
N ILE A 465 -10.91 3.67 -11.20
CA ILE A 465 -10.06 2.91 -12.13
C ILE A 465 -9.46 1.69 -11.42
N GLN A 466 -8.87 1.89 -10.23
CA GLN A 466 -8.29 0.78 -9.47
C GLN A 466 -9.36 -0.25 -9.09
N SER A 467 -10.53 0.18 -8.64
CA SER A 467 -11.68 -0.70 -8.36
C SER A 467 -12.05 -1.53 -9.59
N GLY A 468 -12.10 -0.92 -10.77
CA GLY A 468 -12.34 -1.64 -12.03
C GLY A 468 -11.27 -2.70 -12.31
N VAL A 469 -9.99 -2.38 -12.10
CA VAL A 469 -8.88 -3.33 -12.27
C VAL A 469 -8.99 -4.51 -11.29
N LEU A 470 -9.26 -4.23 -10.01
CA LEU A 470 -9.42 -5.26 -8.97
C LEU A 470 -10.64 -6.16 -9.24
N LYS A 471 -11.77 -5.56 -9.61
CA LYS A 471 -12.99 -6.27 -9.97
C LYS A 471 -12.76 -7.18 -11.18
N CYS A 472 -12.08 -6.68 -12.22
CA CYS A 472 -11.71 -7.48 -13.37
C CYS A 472 -10.87 -8.69 -12.96
N ALA A 473 -9.81 -8.50 -12.17
CA ALA A 473 -8.96 -9.59 -11.73
C ALA A 473 -9.72 -10.66 -10.92
N LYS A 474 -10.69 -10.25 -10.11
CA LYS A 474 -11.54 -11.14 -9.32
C LYS A 474 -12.55 -11.93 -10.16
N GLU A 475 -13.15 -11.31 -11.17
CA GLU A 475 -14.14 -11.97 -12.02
C GLU A 475 -13.52 -12.75 -13.19
N LYS A 476 -12.31 -12.35 -13.60
CA LYS A 476 -11.56 -12.89 -14.74
C LYS A 476 -10.24 -13.51 -14.30
N THR A 477 -10.26 -14.28 -13.21
CA THR A 477 -9.06 -14.87 -12.57
C THR A 477 -8.16 -15.67 -13.51
N GLY A 478 -8.72 -16.28 -14.56
CA GLY A 478 -7.97 -17.02 -15.59
C GLY A 478 -7.50 -16.19 -16.79
N GLU A 479 -8.04 -14.98 -16.98
CA GLU A 479 -7.83 -14.15 -18.19
C GLU A 479 -7.11 -12.83 -17.89
N PHE A 480 -7.20 -12.33 -16.65
CA PHE A 480 -6.60 -11.08 -16.22
C PHE A 480 -5.94 -11.25 -14.85
N LYS A 481 -4.61 -11.26 -14.85
CA LYS A 481 -3.78 -11.32 -13.66
C LYS A 481 -2.76 -10.19 -13.68
N PHE A 482 -2.57 -9.58 -12.53
CA PHE A 482 -1.64 -8.46 -12.37
C PHE A 482 -0.82 -8.66 -11.10
N SER A 483 0.45 -8.29 -11.14
CA SER A 483 1.37 -8.37 -10.00
C SER A 483 1.26 -7.14 -9.11
N ARG A 484 0.93 -5.98 -9.69
CA ARG A 484 0.90 -4.71 -8.98
C ARG A 484 -0.02 -3.68 -9.62
N THR A 485 -0.65 -2.86 -8.77
CA THR A 485 -1.17 -1.54 -9.17
C THR A 485 -0.47 -0.44 -8.38
N ILE A 486 -0.15 0.69 -9.03
CA ILE A 486 0.49 1.85 -8.38
C ILE A 486 -0.30 3.11 -8.74
N PHE A 487 -0.65 3.92 -7.73
CA PHE A 487 -1.17 5.26 -7.95
C PHE A 487 -0.04 6.23 -8.26
N GLU A 488 -0.01 6.74 -9.48
CA GLU A 488 0.90 7.81 -9.86
C GLU A 488 0.13 9.14 -9.91
N ARG A 489 -0.25 9.68 -8.75
CA ARG A 489 -1.05 10.94 -8.68
C ARG A 489 -0.37 12.12 -9.36
N ALA A 490 0.98 12.19 -9.30
CA ALA A 490 1.75 13.20 -10.02
C ALA A 490 1.57 13.13 -11.55
N ASN A 491 1.23 11.94 -12.07
CA ASN A 491 0.98 11.68 -13.48
C ASN A 491 -0.51 11.47 -13.78
N ASN A 492 -1.37 11.61 -12.76
CA ASN A 492 -2.80 11.34 -12.80
C ASN A 492 -3.15 10.00 -13.49
N CYS A 493 -2.49 8.91 -13.07
CA CYS A 493 -2.74 7.58 -13.60
C CYS A 493 -2.67 6.47 -12.56
N VAL A 494 -3.35 5.36 -12.85
CA VAL A 494 -3.14 4.07 -12.21
C VAL A 494 -2.25 3.23 -13.10
N HIS A 495 -1.06 2.92 -12.62
CA HIS A 495 -0.13 1.99 -13.26
C HIS A 495 -0.57 0.56 -12.95
N VAL A 496 -0.59 -0.31 -13.95
CA VAL A 496 -0.95 -1.73 -13.82
C VAL A 496 0.18 -2.57 -14.42
N GLU A 497 0.73 -3.51 -13.64
CA GLU A 497 1.71 -4.49 -14.10
C GLU A 497 1.06 -5.87 -14.21
N LEU A 498 0.97 -6.42 -15.42
CA LEU A 498 0.46 -7.77 -15.66
C LEU A 498 1.47 -8.83 -15.18
N THR A 499 0.97 -9.99 -14.77
CA THR A 499 1.82 -11.17 -14.58
C THR A 499 2.20 -11.75 -15.94
N GLY A 500 3.49 -11.98 -16.16
CA GLY A 500 4.04 -12.52 -17.42
C GLY A 500 3.95 -14.02 -17.56
#